data_AF-A0A1Y2TJ48-F1
#
_entry.id   AF-A0A1Y2TJ48-F1
#
_cell.length_a   1.000
_cell.length_b   1.000
_cell.length_c   1.000
_cell.angle_alpha   90.00
_cell.angle_beta   90.00
_cell.angle_gamma   90.00
#
_symmetry.space_group_name_H-M   'P 1'
#
loop_
_entity.id
_entity.type
_entity.pdbx_description
1 polymer ?
#
loop_
_entity_poly.entity_id
_entity_poly.type
_entity_poly.pdbx_seq_one_letter_code
_entity_poly.pdbx_strand_id
1 'polypeptide(L)' 'FKNFIKVYINDVIIYNNKPKDYIYYLNAFFNLFDKIRFILNLKKTFFKYKSIKLFNFNINGKGILVIKD' A
#
# COMPACT_ATOMS: atom_id res chain seq x y z
N PHE A 1 26.44 -19.37 -10.78
CA PHE A 1 25.19 -18.99 -10.08
C PHE A 1 24.84 -17.55 -10.49
N LYS A 2 23.76 -17.33 -11.23
CA LYS A 2 23.27 -15.98 -11.58
C LYS A 2 22.56 -15.43 -10.34
N ASN A 3 23.10 -14.36 -9.74
CA ASN A 3 22.41 -13.65 -8.66
C ASN A 3 21.15 -12.99 -9.23
N PHE A 4 20.00 -13.62 -9.02
CA PHE A 4 18.69 -12.98 -9.23
C PHE A 4 18.44 -12.05 -8.05
N ILE A 5 18.71 -10.75 -8.24
CA ILE A 5 18.30 -9.72 -7.28
C ILE A 5 16.78 -9.61 -7.37
N LYS A 6 16.07 -10.05 -6.33
CA LYS A 6 14.61 -9.92 -6.21
C LYS A 6 14.32 -8.85 -5.17
N VAL A 7 13.86 -7.69 -5.63
CA VAL A 7 13.45 -6.58 -4.76
C VAL A 7 12.03 -6.84 -4.27
N TYR A 8 11.84 -6.89 -2.96
CA TYR A 8 10.53 -7.04 -2.33
C TYR A 8 10.14 -5.72 -1.66
N ILE A 9 9.00 -5.16 -2.05
CA ILE A 9 8.34 -4.10 -1.29
C ILE A 9 7.47 -4.81 -0.24
N ASN A 10 7.74 -4.54 1.04
CA ASN A 10 7.04 -5.20 2.14
C ASN A 10 5.60 -4.69 2.28
N ASP A 11 5.42 -3.36 2.34
CA ASP A 11 4.12 -2.74 2.56
C ASP A 11 3.96 -1.47 1.71
N VAL A 12 2.77 -1.25 1.16
CA VAL A 12 2.39 -0.01 0.48
C VAL A 12 1.07 0.47 1.04
N ILE A 13 0.98 1.77 1.33
CA ILE A 13 -0.26 2.43 1.73
C ILE A 13 -0.63 3.49 0.70
N ILE A 14 -1.85 3.39 0.19
CA ILE A 14 -2.47 4.43 -0.64
C ILE A 14 -3.63 4.98 0.17
N TYR A 15 -3.60 6.28 0.45
CA TYR A 15 -4.65 6.97 1.19
C TYR A 15 -5.03 8.25 0.47
N ASN A 16 -6.30 8.61 0.54
CA ASN A 16 -6.80 9.90 0.07
C ASN A 16 -8.11 10.24 0.79
N ASN A 17 -8.36 11.52 1.04
CA ASN A 17 -9.61 11.99 1.66
C ASN A 17 -10.79 12.00 0.67
N LYS A 18 -10.53 11.96 -0.64
CA LYS A 18 -11.53 11.90 -1.70
C LYS A 18 -11.54 10.52 -2.37
N PRO A 19 -12.70 9.85 -2.47
CA PRO A 19 -12.79 8.54 -3.12
C PRO A 19 -12.33 8.53 -4.58
N LYS A 20 -12.60 9.61 -5.34
CA LYS A 20 -12.15 9.74 -6.74
C LYS A 20 -10.63 9.71 -6.86
N ASP A 21 -9.97 10.50 -6.03
CA ASP A 21 -8.51 10.61 -6.05
C ASP A 21 -7.87 9.31 -5.55
N TYR A 22 -8.47 8.65 -4.54
CA TYR A 22 -8.04 7.31 -4.12
C TYR A 22 -8.05 6.31 -5.29
N ILE A 23 -9.13 6.28 -6.09
CA ILE A 23 -9.23 5.39 -7.27
C ILE A 23 -8.18 5.78 -8.32
N TYR A 24 -7.96 7.07 -8.56
CA TYR A 24 -6.93 7.55 -9.48
C TYR A 24 -5.53 7.05 -9.07
N TYR A 25 -5.15 7.23 -7.80
CA TYR A 25 -3.84 6.77 -7.30
C TYR A 25 -3.72 5.25 -7.27
N LEU A 26 -4.81 4.55 -6.96
CA LEU A 26 -4.84 3.08 -6.99
C LEU A 26 -4.59 2.55 -8.42
N ASN A 27 -5.21 3.14 -9.43
CA ASN A 27 -4.98 2.79 -10.83
C ASN A 27 -3.56 3.12 -11.28
N ALA A 28 -3.04 4.29 -10.91
CA ALA A 28 -1.66 4.68 -11.19
C ALA A 28 -0.65 3.69 -10.57
N PHE A 29 -0.91 3.25 -9.33
CA PHE A 29 -0.11 2.25 -8.64
C PHE A 29 -0.11 0.91 -9.37
N PHE A 30 -1.28 0.38 -9.76
CA PHE A 30 -1.35 -0.88 -10.50
C PHE A 30 -0.64 -0.79 -11.85
N ASN A 31 -0.80 0.31 -12.59
CA ASN A 31 -0.10 0.53 -13.86
C ASN A 31 1.42 0.56 -13.71
N LEU A 32 1.93 1.13 -12.61
CA LEU A 32 3.36 1.13 -12.31
C LEU A 32 3.85 -0.29 -12.00
N PHE A 33 3.11 -1.02 -11.17
CA PHE A 33 3.48 -2.36 -10.72
C PHE A 33 3.43 -3.40 -11.84
N ASP A 34 2.48 -3.25 -12.76
CA ASP A 34 2.39 -4.06 -13.97
C ASP A 34 3.64 -3.89 -14.86
N LYS A 35 4.08 -2.63 -15.08
CA LYS A 35 5.30 -2.33 -15.86
C LYS A 35 6.56 -2.97 -15.29
N ILE A 36 6.69 -3.00 -13.96
CA ILE A 36 7.86 -3.59 -13.29
C ILE A 36 7.68 -5.10 -12.99
N ARG A 37 6.58 -5.71 -13.44
CA ARG A 37 6.23 -7.13 -13.24
C ARG A 37 6.27 -7.55 -11.76
N PHE A 38 5.86 -6.64 -10.88
CA PHE A 38 5.81 -6.93 -9.45
C PHE A 38 4.53 -7.68 -9.09
N ILE A 39 4.68 -8.77 -8.34
CA ILE A 39 3.55 -9.62 -7.93
C ILE A 39 3.06 -9.17 -6.56
N LEU A 40 1.80 -8.78 -6.49
CA LEU A 40 1.12 -8.47 -5.23
C LEU A 40 0.57 -9.75 -4.58
N ASN A 41 0.73 -9.87 -3.27
CA ASN A 41 0.11 -10.96 -2.53
C ASN A 41 -1.33 -10.59 -2.14
N LEU A 42 -2.31 -11.01 -2.96
CA LEU A 42 -3.73 -10.68 -2.76
C LEU A 42 -4.27 -11.06 -1.37
N LYS A 43 -3.74 -12.11 -0.72
CA LYS A 43 -4.17 -12.52 0.63
C LYS A 43 -3.74 -11.52 1.72
N LYS A 44 -2.75 -10.68 1.43
CA LYS A 44 -2.23 -9.63 2.32
C LYS A 44 -2.63 -8.22 1.88
N THR A 45 -3.45 -8.10 0.83
CA THR A 45 -3.89 -6.81 0.29
C THR A 45 -5.25 -6.42 0.86
N PHE A 46 -5.38 -5.17 1.29
CA PHE A 46 -6.59 -4.63 1.90
C PHE A 46 -7.04 -3.37 1.14
N PHE A 47 -8.33 -3.25 0.85
CA PHE A 47 -8.88 -2.10 0.11
C PHE A 47 -10.03 -1.43 0.87
N LYS A 48 -10.16 -0.10 0.71
CA LYS A 48 -11.30 0.70 1.23
C LYS A 48 -11.47 0.67 2.77
N TYR A 49 -10.40 0.42 3.51
CA TYR A 49 -10.41 0.51 4.97
C TYR A 49 -10.32 1.97 5.42
N LYS A 50 -11.14 2.35 6.41
CA LYS A 50 -11.10 3.71 7.00
C LYS A 50 -9.90 3.93 7.93
N SER A 51 -9.31 2.85 8.44
CA SER A 51 -8.18 2.83 9.36
C SER A 51 -7.38 1.56 9.13
N ILE A 52 -6.05 1.66 9.14
CA ILE A 52 -5.13 0.53 8.96
C ILE A 52 -4.03 0.64 10.02
N LYS A 53 -3.70 -0.46 10.68
CA LYS A 53 -2.52 -0.55 11.54
C LYS A 53 -1.33 -0.99 10.67
N LEU A 54 -0.29 -0.17 10.62
CA LEU A 54 0.98 -0.51 10.00
C LEU A 54 2.11 -0.27 11.01
N PHE A 55 2.85 -1.32 11.36
CA PHE A 55 3.81 -1.29 12.47
C PHE A 55 3.15 -0.76 13.76
N ASN A 56 3.76 0.26 14.39
CA ASN A 56 3.23 0.94 15.57
C ASN A 56 2.42 2.19 15.22
N PHE A 57 1.92 2.29 13.99
CA PHE A 57 1.10 3.41 13.55
C PHE A 57 -0.32 2.98 13.23
N ASN A 58 -1.27 3.81 13.62
CA ASN A 58 -2.63 3.77 13.12
C ASN A 58 -2.80 4.87 12.07
N ILE A 59 -3.16 4.49 10.85
CA ILE A 59 -3.27 5.39 9.71
C ILE A 59 -4.73 5.45 9.29
N ASN A 60 -5.30 6.66 9.28
CA ASN A 60 -6.70 6.89 8.95
C ASN A 60 -6.91 8.23 8.25
N GLY A 61 -8.17 8.58 7.96
CA GLY A 61 -8.53 9.83 7.29
C GLY A 61 -8.13 11.12 8.04
N LYS A 62 -7.68 11.03 9.30
CA LYS A 62 -7.16 12.17 10.09
C LYS A 62 -5.62 12.26 10.05
N GLY A 63 -4.92 11.27 9.51
CA GLY A 63 -3.46 11.23 9.44
C GLY A 63 -2.86 9.97 10.09
N ILE A 64 -1.61 10.10 10.53
CA ILE A 64 -0.81 9.02 11.11
C ILE A 64 -0.71 9.25 12.62
N LEU A 65 -1.13 8.27 13.41
CA LEU A 65 -1.08 8.29 14.87
C LEU A 65 -0.13 7.19 15.37
N VAL A 66 0.78 7.54 16.29
CA VAL A 66 1.61 6.54 16.98
C VAL A 66 0.76 5.80 18.00
N ILE A 67 0.76 4.49 17.93
CA ILE A 67 0.20 3.61 18.96
C ILE A 67 1.25 3.53 20.06
N LYS A 68 0.98 4.14 21.21
CA LYS A 68 1.73 3.91 22.44
C LYS A 68 1.04 2.78 23.19
N ASP A 69 1.79 1.74 23.50
CA ASP A 69 1.38 0.70 24.45
C ASP A 69 1.22 1.31 25.86
#